data_AF-A0A1I1XSC1-F1
#
_entry.id   AF-A0A1I1XSC1-F1
#
_cell.length_a   1.000
_cell.length_b   1.000
_cell.length_c   1.000
_cell.angle_alpha   90.00
_cell.angle_beta   90.00
_cell.angle_gamma   90.00
#
_symmetry.space_group_name_H-M   'P 1'
#
loop_
_entity.id
_entity.type
_entity.pdbx_description
1 polymer ?
#
loop_
_entity_poly.entity_id
_entity_poly.type
_entity_poly.pdbx_seq_one_letter_code
_entity_poly.pdbx_strand_id
1 'polypeptide(L)'
;MTPPPRNLDPAFATTEDIMKAAGIAKKTVTTWVEYGFLPAPTRVSLGPSGGAFNRFPAWAVERARFVAQRRAAGFTHAEILEMLAELDARQGVPSKATTPGKDKGRSGGRK
;
A
#
# COMPACT_ATOMS: atom_id res chain seq x y z
N MET A 1 -18.61 -6.88 11.23
CA MET A 1 -19.32 -6.08 10.22
C MET A 1 -18.25 -5.45 9.34
N THR A 2 -17.92 -6.09 8.20
CA THR A 2 -16.93 -5.56 7.26
C THR A 2 -17.59 -4.39 6.53
N PRO A 3 -16.99 -3.18 6.48
CA PRO A 3 -17.57 -2.11 5.68
C PRO A 3 -17.68 -2.56 4.21
N PRO A 4 -18.68 -2.06 3.46
CA PRO A 4 -18.83 -2.41 2.05
C PRO A 4 -17.57 -1.99 1.28
N PRO A 5 -17.12 -2.80 0.29
CA PRO A 5 -15.98 -2.44 -0.53
C PRO A 5 -16.28 -1.09 -1.18
N ARG A 6 -15.47 -0.09 -0.85
CA ARG A 6 -15.59 1.24 -1.46
C ARG A 6 -15.39 1.06 -2.96
N ASN A 7 -16.38 1.41 -3.77
CA ASN A 7 -16.28 1.41 -5.22
C ASN A 7 -15.23 2.44 -5.64
N LEU A 8 -13.98 1.99 -5.73
CA LEU A 8 -12.83 2.78 -6.12
C LEU A 8 -12.55 2.51 -7.58
N ASP A 9 -12.03 3.54 -8.25
CA ASP A 9 -11.43 3.45 -9.58
C ASP A 9 -10.59 2.16 -9.70
N PRO A 10 -10.85 1.31 -10.73
CA PRO A 10 -10.19 0.01 -10.89
C PRO A 10 -8.67 0.10 -11.02
N ALA A 11 -8.11 1.30 -11.26
CA ALA A 11 -6.67 1.52 -11.24
C ALA A 11 -6.06 1.47 -9.82
N PHE A 12 -6.88 1.38 -8.76
CA PHE A 12 -6.43 1.48 -7.38
C PHE A 12 -7.03 0.44 -6.46
N ALA A 13 -6.31 0.16 -5.38
CA ALA A 13 -6.69 -0.76 -4.33
C ALA A 13 -6.67 -0.09 -2.96
N THR A 14 -7.47 -0.61 -2.05
CA THR A 14 -7.45 -0.24 -0.63
C THR A 14 -6.58 -1.18 0.19
N THR A 15 -6.35 -0.77 1.43
CA THR A 15 -5.84 -1.67 2.46
C THR A 15 -6.72 -2.91 2.64
N GLU A 16 -8.05 -2.80 2.49
CA GLU A 16 -8.96 -3.95 2.64
C GLU A 16 -8.80 -4.95 1.49
N ASP A 17 -8.60 -4.47 0.27
CA ASP A 17 -8.35 -5.34 -0.89
C ASP A 17 -7.05 -6.11 -0.72
N ILE A 18 -5.99 -5.44 -0.23
CA ILE A 18 -4.71 -6.07 0.10
C ILE A 18 -4.88 -7.10 1.22
N MET A 19 -5.61 -6.76 2.30
CA MET A 19 -5.88 -7.67 3.41
C MET A 19 -6.61 -8.92 2.92
N LYS A 20 -7.67 -8.74 2.12
CA LYS A 20 -8.48 -9.83 1.58
C LYS A 20 -7.67 -10.72 0.64
N ALA A 21 -6.81 -10.11 -0.19
CA ALA A 21 -6.02 -10.83 -1.17
C ALA A 21 -4.88 -11.64 -0.53
N ALA A 22 -4.21 -11.09 0.48
CA ALA A 22 -3.11 -11.76 1.18
C ALA A 22 -3.54 -12.55 2.43
N GLY A 23 -4.80 -12.44 2.86
CA GLY A 23 -5.29 -13.08 4.09
C GLY A 23 -4.65 -12.52 5.37
N ILE A 24 -4.26 -11.24 5.36
CA ILE A 24 -3.50 -10.62 6.45
C ILE A 24 -4.30 -9.54 7.18
N ALA A 25 -3.89 -9.24 8.41
CA ALA A 25 -4.44 -8.12 9.18
C ALA A 25 -3.90 -6.77 8.68
N LYS A 26 -4.64 -5.69 8.97
CA LYS A 26 -4.25 -4.30 8.64
C LYS A 26 -2.86 -3.93 9.15
N LYS A 27 -2.51 -4.36 10.37
CA LYS A 27 -1.20 -4.08 10.98
C LYS A 27 -0.06 -4.69 10.13
N THR A 28 -0.28 -5.88 9.59
CA THR A 28 0.67 -6.55 8.69
C THR A 28 0.86 -5.78 7.39
N VAL A 29 -0.20 -5.16 6.85
CA VAL A 29 -0.09 -4.30 5.67
C VAL A 29 0.83 -3.11 5.93
N THR A 30 0.67 -2.43 7.08
CA THR A 30 1.58 -1.34 7.48
C THR A 30 3.02 -1.82 7.58
N THR A 31 3.25 -2.94 8.25
CA THR A 31 4.58 -3.56 8.38
C THR A 31 5.16 -3.92 7.01
N TRP A 32 4.36 -4.39 6.06
CA TRP A 32 4.83 -4.73 4.70
C TRP A 32 5.18 -3.50 3.87
N VAL A 33 4.52 -2.36 4.10
CA VAL A 33 4.92 -1.07 3.51
C VAL A 33 6.25 -0.60 4.09
N GLU A 34 6.42 -0.67 5.41
CA GLU A 34 7.67 -0.30 6.09
C GLU A 34 8.85 -1.17 5.65
N TYR A 35 8.58 -2.46 5.39
CA TYR A 35 9.53 -3.43 4.87
C TYR A 35 9.80 -3.33 3.38
N GLY A 36 9.07 -2.50 2.63
CA GLY A 36 9.26 -2.33 1.19
C GLY A 36 8.65 -3.45 0.32
N PHE A 37 7.90 -4.39 0.91
CA PHE A 37 7.14 -5.40 0.15
C PHE A 37 5.97 -4.80 -0.62
N LEU A 38 5.40 -3.71 -0.11
CA LEU A 38 4.29 -3.00 -0.74
C LEU A 38 4.68 -1.56 -1.01
N PRO A 39 4.13 -0.94 -2.07
CA PRO A 39 4.37 0.47 -2.35
C PRO A 39 3.82 1.34 -1.22
N ALA A 40 4.44 2.50 -1.02
CA ALA A 40 3.94 3.48 -0.07
C ALA A 40 2.51 3.94 -0.46
N PRO A 41 1.55 3.93 0.46
CA PRO A 41 0.19 4.36 0.16
C PRO A 41 0.15 5.85 -0.12
N THR A 42 -0.65 6.24 -1.12
CA THR A 42 -1.03 7.64 -1.31
C THR A 42 -2.21 7.95 -0.41
N ARG A 43 -2.06 8.93 0.47
CA ARG A 43 -3.17 9.39 1.32
C ARG A 43 -4.11 10.27 0.49
N VAL A 44 -5.34 9.82 0.30
CA VAL A 44 -6.39 10.58 -0.38
C VAL A 44 -7.35 11.14 0.66
N SER A 45 -7.56 12.45 0.63
CA SER A 45 -8.55 13.15 1.45
C SER A 45 -9.82 13.38 0.63
N LEU A 46 -10.98 12.97 1.15
CA LEU A 46 -12.30 13.18 0.54
C LEU A 46 -12.96 14.50 1.01
N GLY A 47 -12.17 15.45 1.48
CA GLY A 47 -12.65 16.73 1.99
C GLY A 47 -13.12 16.70 3.45
N PRO A 48 -13.72 17.80 3.94
CA PRO A 48 -13.92 18.07 5.38
C PRO A 48 -14.78 17.04 6.13
N SER A 49 -15.71 16.37 5.43
CA SER A 49 -16.61 15.37 6.02
C SER A 49 -16.38 13.95 5.50
N GLY A 50 -15.53 13.76 4.48
CA GLY A 50 -15.35 12.47 3.80
C GLY A 50 -14.25 11.58 4.39
N GLY A 51 -13.43 12.12 5.31
CA GLY A 51 -12.29 11.41 5.90
C GLY A 51 -11.11 11.26 4.93
N ALA A 52 -10.04 10.61 5.41
CA ALA A 52 -8.87 10.29 4.61
C ALA A 52 -8.65 8.78 4.57
N PHE A 53 -8.29 8.25 3.41
CA PHE A 53 -7.99 6.83 3.22
C PHE A 53 -6.68 6.63 2.46
N ASN A 54 -6.09 5.45 2.63
CA ASN A 54 -4.87 5.06 1.95
C ASN A 54 -5.24 4.37 0.63
N ARG A 55 -4.63 4.84 -0.46
CA ARG A 55 -4.79 4.32 -1.81
C ARG A 55 -3.49 3.69 -2.27
N PHE A 56 -3.58 2.45 -2.76
CA PHE A 56 -2.50 1.72 -3.39
C PHE A 56 -2.79 1.60 -4.89
N PRO A 57 -1.76 1.41 -5.73
CA PRO A 57 -2.00 1.02 -7.11
C PRO A 57 -2.64 -0.37 -7.17
N ALA A 58 -3.48 -0.65 -8.16
CA ALA A 58 -4.20 -1.93 -8.27
C ALA A 58 -3.27 -3.15 -8.26
N TRP A 59 -2.09 -3.05 -8.89
CA TRP A 59 -1.09 -4.12 -8.93
C TRP A 59 -0.56 -4.51 -7.54
N ALA A 60 -0.70 -3.65 -6.52
CA ALA A 60 -0.28 -3.95 -5.15
C ALA A 60 -1.04 -5.14 -4.55
N VAL A 61 -2.25 -5.43 -5.04
CA VAL A 61 -3.05 -6.59 -4.62
C VAL A 61 -2.37 -7.90 -5.04
N GLU A 62 -1.94 -7.99 -6.29
CA GLU A 62 -1.21 -9.16 -6.80
C GLU A 62 0.16 -9.29 -6.14
N ARG A 63 0.86 -8.17 -5.91
CA ARG A 63 2.11 -8.19 -5.14
C ARG A 63 1.88 -8.73 -3.71
N ALA A 64 0.82 -8.32 -3.04
CA ALA A 64 0.52 -8.80 -1.69
C ALA A 64 0.24 -10.31 -1.67
N ARG A 65 -0.49 -10.83 -2.67
CA ARG A 65 -0.70 -12.27 -2.86
C ARG A 65 0.62 -13.01 -3.05
N PHE A 66 1.51 -12.47 -3.87
CA PHE A 66 2.82 -13.06 -4.12
C PHE A 66 3.64 -13.13 -2.83
N VAL A 67 3.74 -12.02 -2.09
CA VAL A 67 4.49 -11.95 -0.83
C VAL A 67 3.91 -12.93 0.20
N ALA A 68 2.59 -13.03 0.31
CA ALA A 68 1.93 -13.98 1.21
C ALA A 68 2.34 -15.44 0.89
N GLN A 69 2.30 -15.81 -0.39
CA GLN A 69 2.69 -17.15 -0.85
C GLN A 69 4.17 -17.45 -0.60
N ARG A 70 5.06 -16.50 -0.85
CA ARG A 70 6.50 -16.67 -0.58
C ARG A 70 6.79 -16.79 0.91
N ARG A 71 6.15 -15.98 1.76
CA ARG A 71 6.29 -16.12 3.21
C ARG A 71 5.74 -17.47 3.72
N ALA A 72 4.63 -17.95 3.16
CA ALA A 72 4.08 -19.26 3.50
C ALA A 72 5.01 -20.41 3.06
N ALA A 73 5.75 -20.23 1.98
CA ALA A 73 6.76 -21.18 1.50
C ALA A 73 8.10 -21.09 2.26
N GLY A 74 8.22 -20.24 3.28
CA GLY A 74 9.40 -20.15 4.14
C GLY A 74 10.53 -19.25 3.62
N PHE A 75 10.30 -18.49 2.55
CA PHE A 75 11.29 -17.53 2.07
C PHE A 75 11.54 -16.43 3.12
N THR A 76 12.80 -16.06 3.26
CA THR A 76 13.23 -14.95 4.12
C THR A 76 12.80 -13.62 3.53
N HIS A 77 12.84 -12.59 4.37
CA HIS A 77 12.50 -11.23 3.95
C HIS A 77 13.39 -10.75 2.79
N ALA A 78 14.70 -10.99 2.87
CA ALA A 78 15.66 -10.51 1.87
C ALA A 78 15.42 -11.17 0.51
N GLU A 79 15.21 -12.48 0.47
CA GLU A 79 14.91 -13.21 -0.77
C GLU A 79 13.64 -12.70 -1.43
N ILE A 80 12.60 -12.40 -0.63
CA ILE A 80 11.36 -11.84 -1.16
C ILE A 80 11.60 -10.46 -1.78
N LEU A 81 12.42 -9.61 -1.15
CA LEU A 81 12.75 -8.30 -1.73
C LEU A 81 13.51 -8.43 -3.05
N GLU A 82 14.46 -9.36 -3.15
CA GLU A 82 15.18 -9.63 -4.40
C GLU A 82 14.24 -10.08 -5.51
N MET A 83 13.34 -11.03 -5.22
CA MET A 83 12.31 -11.48 -6.17
C MET A 83 11.40 -10.33 -6.63
N LEU A 84 11.04 -9.41 -5.72
CA LEU A 84 10.23 -8.25 -6.07
C LEU A 84 10.99 -7.24 -6.93
N ALA A 85 12.28 -7.04 -6.67
CA ALA A 85 13.13 -6.16 -7.47
C ALA A 85 13.29 -6.69 -8.90
N GLU A 86 13.47 -8.00 -9.08
CA GLU A 86 13.47 -8.63 -10.40
C GLU A 86 12.12 -8.47 -11.12
N LEU A 87 11.02 -8.62 -10.40
CA LEU A 87 9.68 -8.45 -10.95
C LEU A 87 9.45 -7.00 -11.41
N ASP A 88 9.86 -6.02 -10.61
CA ASP A 88 9.77 -4.59 -10.96
C ASP A 88 10.62 -4.25 -12.17
N ALA A 89 11.85 -4.77 -12.24
CA ALA A 89 12.74 -4.57 -13.39
C ALA A 89 12.14 -5.13 -14.69
N ARG A 90 11.44 -6.27 -14.63
CA ARG A 90 10.79 -6.90 -15.79
C ARG A 90 9.52 -6.17 -16.22
N GLN A 91 8.79 -5.57 -15.28
CA GLN A 91 7.52 -4.91 -15.54
C GLN A 91 7.66 -3.40 -15.79
N GLY A 92 8.87 -2.84 -15.70
CA GLY A 92 9.11 -1.40 -15.90
C GLY A 92 8.38 -0.51 -14.90
N VAL A 93 8.03 -1.06 -13.73
CA VAL A 93 7.36 -0.28 -12.68
C VAL A 93 8.37 0.75 -12.16
N PRO A 94 8.06 2.06 -12.15
CA PRO A 94 9.00 3.05 -11.64
C PRO A 94 9.23 2.81 -10.15
N SER A 95 10.38 2.20 -9.84
CA SER A 95 10.93 2.07 -8.50
C SER A 95 11.22 3.46 -7.95
N LYS A 96 10.19 4.06 -7.32
CA LYS A 96 10.09 5.31 -6.54
C LYS A 96 8.93 6.15 -7.04
N ALA A 97 7.75 5.94 -6.45
CA ALA A 97 6.83 7.05 -6.27
C ALA A 97 7.46 7.98 -5.22
N THR A 98 8.26 8.94 -5.71
CA THR A 98 8.69 10.13 -4.99
C THR A 98 7.48 10.75 -4.31
N THR A 99 7.48 10.79 -2.98
CA THR A 99 6.53 11.58 -2.19
C THR A 99 6.69 13.06 -2.56
N PRO A 100 5.70 13.76 -3.14
CA PRO A 100 5.71 15.20 -3.15
C PRO A 100 5.01 15.69 -1.88
N GLY A 101 5.70 16.51 -1.09
CA GLY A 101 5.04 17.53 -0.29
C GLY A 101 4.61 17.14 1.12
N LYS A 102 5.58 17.10 2.04
CA LYS A 102 5.35 17.46 3.43
C LYS A 102 5.12 18.97 3.50
N ASP A 103 3.87 19.42 3.36
CA ASP A 103 3.54 20.83 3.63
C ASP A 103 3.39 21.03 5.15
N LYS A 104 4.47 21.51 5.76
CA LYS A 104 4.46 22.09 7.11
C LYS A 104 3.88 23.50 6.99
N GLY A 105 2.61 23.66 7.38
CA GLY A 105 1.98 24.97 7.55
C GLY A 105 1.30 25.12 8.91
N ARG A 106 2.02 24.92 10.02
CA ARG A 106 1.56 25.33 11.36
C ARG A 106 1.91 26.81 11.57
N SER A 107 0.91 27.68 11.63
CA SER A 107 0.92 29.00 12.28
C SER A 107 -0.57 29.40 12.38
N GLY A 108 -1.22 29.57 13.53
CA GLY A 108 -0.82 30.29 14.73
C GLY A 108 -1.76 31.50 14.83
N GLY A 109 -2.67 31.53 15.82
CA GLY A 109 -3.53 32.70 16.03
C GLY A 109 -4.77 32.42 16.88
N ARG A 110 -4.59 32.41 18.21
CA ARG A 110 -5.67 32.66 19.18
C ARG A 110 -6.13 34.12 19.03
N LYS A 111 -7.44 34.35 19.11
CA LYS A 111 -8.01 35.62 19.57
C LYS A 111 -8.81 35.34 20.83
#